data_AF-G6CAU8-F1
#
_entry.id   AF-G6CAU8-F1
#
_cell.length_a   1.000
_cell.length_b   1.000
_cell.length_c   1.000
_cell.angle_alpha   90.00
_cell.angle_beta   90.00
_cell.angle_gamma   90.00
#
_symmetry.space_group_name_H-M   'P 1'
#
loop_
_entity.id
_entity.type
_entity.pdbx_description
1 polymer ?
#
loop_
_entity_poly.entity_id
_entity_poly.type
_entity_poly.pdbx_seq_one_letter_code
_entity_poly.pdbx_strand_id
1 'polypeptide(L)'
;MKLSYEDKVQIYELRKQGYSLEQLSNKFGINSSNLRYMIKLMDRYGIEFVKKGKNRYYSPELKQEMIDKVLHENWSQDRVSLEYGLPSRTILLNWLAQYKKNGYTILEKIRGRVPKMGRKRKKTW
;
A
#
# COMPACT_ATOMS: atom_id res chain seq x y z
N MET A 1 6.44 -15.11 -1.59
CA MET A 1 5.30 -15.74 -0.88
C MET A 1 4.34 -14.67 -0.39
N LYS A 2 3.03 -14.94 -0.36
CA LYS A 2 2.00 -13.98 0.09
C LYS A 2 1.37 -14.50 1.37
N LEU A 3 1.39 -13.71 2.44
CA LEU A 3 0.76 -14.07 3.72
C LEU A 3 -0.75 -14.26 3.57
N SER A 4 -1.24 -15.38 4.08
CA SER A 4 -2.66 -15.61 4.35
C SER A 4 -3.12 -14.68 5.49
N TYR A 5 -4.43 -14.60 5.74
CA TYR A 5 -4.91 -13.86 6.92
C TYR A 5 -4.47 -14.54 8.21
N GLU A 6 -4.60 -15.86 8.27
CA GLU A 6 -4.21 -16.71 9.40
C GLU A 6 -2.72 -16.54 9.73
N ASP A 7 -1.85 -16.53 8.73
CA ASP A 7 -0.41 -16.31 8.93
C ASP A 7 -0.13 -14.98 9.63
N LYS A 8 -0.87 -13.91 9.25
CA LYS A 8 -0.70 -12.59 9.87
C LYS A 8 -1.15 -12.61 11.33
N VAL A 9 -2.29 -13.21 11.61
CA VAL A 9 -2.81 -13.35 12.99
C VAL A 9 -1.81 -14.14 13.83
N GLN A 10 -1.31 -15.26 13.30
CA GLN A 10 -0.31 -16.07 13.99
C GLN A 10 0.99 -15.30 14.26
N ILE A 11 1.50 -14.55 13.29
CA ILE A 11 2.68 -13.68 13.49
C ILE A 11 2.44 -12.67 14.62
N TYR A 12 1.24 -12.09 14.67
CA TYR A 12 0.89 -11.11 15.69
C TYR A 12 0.82 -11.71 17.10
N GLU A 13 0.24 -12.90 17.23
CA GLU A 13 0.19 -13.65 18.49
C GLU A 13 1.59 -14.07 18.95
N LEU A 14 2.40 -14.64 18.06
CA LEU A 14 3.79 -15.00 18.35
C LEU A 14 4.61 -13.77 18.76
N ARG A 15 4.35 -12.60 18.13
CA ARG A 15 5.00 -11.36 18.54
C ARG A 15 4.65 -10.99 19.98
N LYS A 16 3.38 -11.14 20.39
CA LYS A 16 2.94 -10.91 21.79
C LYS A 16 3.53 -11.91 22.78
N GLN A 17 3.83 -13.12 22.34
CA GLN A 17 4.53 -14.15 23.13
C GLN A 17 6.04 -13.89 23.28
N GLY A 18 6.57 -12.82 22.66
CA GLY A 18 7.96 -12.42 22.82
C GLY A 18 8.90 -12.87 21.71
N TYR A 19 8.41 -13.53 20.66
CA TYR A 19 9.26 -13.89 19.51
C TYR A 19 9.86 -12.65 18.84
N SER A 20 11.12 -12.77 18.41
CA SER A 20 11.83 -11.70 17.73
C SER A 20 11.36 -11.56 16.28
N LEU A 21 11.47 -10.35 15.71
CA LEU A 21 11.14 -10.12 14.30
C LEU A 21 12.00 -10.94 13.35
N GLU A 22 13.22 -11.29 13.75
CA GLU A 22 14.14 -12.10 12.95
C GLU A 22 13.69 -13.57 12.92
N GLN A 23 13.31 -14.13 14.07
CA GLN A 23 12.75 -15.48 14.14
C GLN A 23 11.49 -15.59 13.29
N LEU A 24 10.60 -14.60 13.37
CA LEU A 24 9.39 -14.54 12.56
C LEU A 24 9.71 -14.35 11.07
N SER A 25 10.69 -13.50 10.75
CA SER A 25 11.16 -13.29 9.37
C SER A 25 11.66 -14.58 8.75
N ASN A 26 12.48 -15.34 9.47
CA ASN A 26 13.05 -16.60 9.00
C ASN A 26 11.98 -17.69 8.89
N LYS A 27 11.07 -17.79 9.88
CA LYS A 27 9.99 -18.79 9.90
C LYS A 27 8.98 -18.61 8.76
N PHE A 28 8.58 -17.37 8.48
CA PHE A 28 7.56 -17.06 7.48
C PHE A 28 8.15 -16.63 6.11
N GLY A 29 9.48 -16.47 6.02
CA GLY A 29 10.18 -16.07 4.80
C GLY A 29 9.88 -14.62 4.37
N ILE A 30 9.76 -13.69 5.32
CA ILE A 30 9.30 -12.31 5.07
C ILE A 30 10.20 -11.32 5.77
N ASN A 31 10.59 -10.28 5.04
CA ASN A 31 11.43 -9.22 5.57
C ASN A 31 10.89 -8.63 6.89
N SER A 32 11.76 -8.59 7.91
CA SER A 32 11.50 -8.05 9.24
C SER A 32 10.91 -6.64 9.23
N SER A 33 11.24 -5.81 8.25
CA SER A 33 10.67 -4.48 8.07
C SER A 33 9.18 -4.54 7.74
N ASN A 34 8.76 -5.46 6.87
CA ASN A 34 7.35 -5.64 6.51
C ASN A 34 6.55 -6.17 7.70
N LEU A 35 7.12 -7.11 8.45
CA LEU A 35 6.53 -7.61 9.68
C LEU A 35 6.35 -6.50 10.71
N ARG A 36 7.39 -5.69 10.93
CA ARG A 36 7.35 -4.54 11.85
C ARG A 36 6.21 -3.57 11.49
N TYR A 37 6.06 -3.27 10.20
CA TYR A 37 5.00 -2.36 9.74
C TYR A 37 3.60 -2.96 9.91
N MET A 38 3.44 -4.24 9.56
CA MET A 38 2.18 -4.96 9.74
C MET A 38 1.75 -4.99 11.22
N ILE A 39 2.69 -5.27 12.12
CA ILE A 39 2.44 -5.28 13.57
C ILE A 39 2.00 -3.89 14.05
N LYS A 40 2.70 -2.81 13.64
CA LYS A 40 2.29 -1.43 13.98
C LYS A 40 0.88 -1.08 13.51
N LEU A 41 0.46 -1.57 12.35
CA LEU A 41 -0.91 -1.37 11.85
C LEU A 41 -1.92 -2.11 12.73
N MET A 42 -1.63 -3.34 13.13
CA MET A 42 -2.48 -4.14 14.01
C MET A 42 -2.58 -3.54 15.42
N ASP A 43 -1.47 -3.03 15.95
CA ASP A 43 -1.43 -2.38 17.26
C ASP A 43 -2.30 -1.11 17.29
N ARG A 44 -2.36 -0.38 16.18
CA ARG A 44 -3.10 0.88 16.08
C ARG A 44 -4.57 0.70 15.71
N TYR A 45 -4.87 -0.15 14.73
CA TYR A 45 -6.21 -0.29 14.14
C TYR A 45 -6.89 -1.63 14.46
N GLY A 46 -6.22 -2.51 15.20
CA GLY A 46 -6.69 -3.85 15.50
C GLY A 46 -6.37 -4.89 14.42
N ILE A 47 -6.55 -6.15 14.77
CA ILE A 47 -6.21 -7.31 13.93
C ILE A 47 -7.04 -7.34 12.63
N GLU A 48 -8.31 -6.90 12.68
CA GLU A 48 -9.19 -6.89 11.50
C GLU A 48 -8.65 -5.99 10.38
N PHE A 49 -7.77 -5.04 10.67
CA PHE A 49 -7.19 -4.16 9.65
C PHE A 49 -6.40 -4.91 8.58
N VAL A 50 -5.74 -6.02 8.95
CA VAL A 50 -4.92 -6.80 8.02
C VAL A 50 -5.71 -7.82 7.21
N LYS A 51 -7.00 -7.98 7.54
CA LYS A 51 -7.93 -8.80 6.81
C LYS A 51 -8.07 -8.27 5.39
N LYS A 52 -8.02 -9.17 4.42
CA LYS A 52 -8.11 -8.78 3.02
C LYS A 52 -9.53 -8.34 2.70
N GLY A 53 -9.73 -7.03 2.58
CA GLY A 53 -10.99 -6.44 2.11
C GLY A 53 -11.04 -6.24 0.59
N LYS A 54 -12.02 -5.45 0.16
CA LYS A 54 -12.09 -4.92 -1.22
C LYS A 54 -10.91 -3.97 -1.47
N ASN A 55 -10.56 -3.79 -2.75
CA ASN A 55 -9.53 -2.82 -3.13
C ASN A 55 -9.94 -1.42 -2.65
N ARG A 56 -9.08 -0.78 -1.87
CA ARG A 56 -9.29 0.59 -1.40
C ARG A 56 -9.13 1.56 -2.58
N TYR A 57 -10.15 2.37 -2.82
CA TYR A 57 -10.02 3.53 -3.68
C TYR A 57 -9.46 4.69 -2.86
N TYR A 58 -8.50 5.42 -3.43
CA TYR A 58 -7.94 6.63 -2.85
C TYR A 58 -8.22 7.75 -3.83
N SER A 59 -8.99 8.74 -3.39
CA SER A 59 -9.35 9.89 -4.22
C SER A 59 -8.10 10.73 -4.53
N PRO A 60 -8.12 11.56 -5.59
CA PRO A 60 -7.03 12.46 -5.91
C PRO A 60 -6.71 13.43 -4.78
N GLU A 61 -7.74 13.96 -4.13
CA GLU A 61 -7.64 14.92 -3.04
C GLU A 61 -6.91 14.28 -1.85
N LEU A 62 -7.28 13.06 -1.48
CA LEU A 62 -6.62 12.32 -0.41
C LEU A 62 -5.15 12.03 -0.75
N LYS A 63 -4.85 11.67 -2.01
CA LYS A 63 -3.46 11.47 -2.44
C LYS A 63 -2.67 12.76 -2.36
N GLN A 64 -3.25 13.90 -2.76
CA GLN A 64 -2.63 15.21 -2.69
C GLN A 64 -2.32 15.57 -1.25
N GLU A 65 -3.30 15.46 -0.35
CA GLU A 65 -3.14 15.73 1.07
C GLU A 65 -1.97 14.94 1.67
N MET A 66 -1.89 13.64 1.39
CA MET A 66 -0.80 12.80 1.89
C MET A 66 0.57 13.18 1.32
N ILE A 67 0.62 13.59 0.04
CA ILE A 67 1.85 14.05 -0.59
C ILE A 67 2.29 15.39 0.01
N ASP A 68 1.36 16.32 0.20
CA ASP A 68 1.63 17.65 0.75
C ASP A 68 2.15 17.56 2.19
N LYS A 69 1.61 16.64 3.00
CA LYS A 69 2.16 16.37 4.35
C LYS A 69 3.62 15.90 4.32
N VAL A 70 3.99 15.10 3.33
CA VAL A 70 5.38 14.65 3.17
C VAL A 70 6.27 15.80 2.69
N LEU A 71 5.81 16.61 1.73
CA LEU A 71 6.63 17.62 1.06
C LEU A 71 6.72 18.96 1.80
N HIS A 72 5.64 19.39 2.45
CA HIS A 72 5.52 20.71 3.07
C HIS A 72 5.55 20.66 4.60
N GLU A 73 5.00 19.61 5.21
CA GLU A 73 4.97 19.48 6.68
C GLU A 73 6.17 18.68 7.24
N ASN A 74 7.09 18.22 6.39
CA ASN A 74 8.24 17.37 6.76
C ASN A 74 7.84 16.07 7.49
N TRP A 75 6.65 15.53 7.24
CA TRP A 75 6.29 14.23 7.80
C TRP A 75 7.03 13.11 7.08
N SER A 76 7.49 12.12 7.85
CA SER A 76 8.07 10.92 7.24
C SER A 76 6.99 10.12 6.51
N GLN A 77 7.38 9.51 5.38
CA GLN A 77 6.48 8.66 4.60
C GLN A 77 5.91 7.50 5.43
N ASP A 78 6.71 6.95 6.34
CA ASP A 78 6.30 5.90 7.27
C ASP A 78 5.22 6.39 8.23
N ARG A 79 5.36 7.62 8.76
CA ARG A 79 4.35 8.25 9.62
C ARG A 79 3.06 8.46 8.84
N VAL A 80 3.12 9.09 7.68
CA VAL A 80 1.93 9.34 6.84
C VAL A 80 1.26 8.02 6.44
N SER A 81 2.03 7.02 6.05
CA SER A 81 1.48 5.70 5.70
C SER A 81 0.78 5.02 6.90
N LEU A 82 1.32 5.15 8.11
CA LEU A 82 0.69 4.62 9.32
C LEU A 82 -0.54 5.42 9.73
N GLU A 83 -0.48 6.75 9.74
CA GLU A 83 -1.59 7.64 10.15
C GLU A 83 -2.84 7.48 9.27
N TYR A 84 -2.64 7.33 7.96
CA TYR A 84 -3.73 7.15 7.01
C TYR A 84 -4.10 5.67 6.81
N GLY A 85 -3.46 4.76 7.53
CA GLY A 85 -3.70 3.32 7.41
C GLY A 85 -3.47 2.82 5.98
N LEU A 86 -2.34 3.11 5.37
CA LEU A 86 -1.98 2.46 4.10
C LEU A 86 -1.56 1.01 4.37
N PRO A 87 -2.11 0.02 3.63
CA PRO A 87 -1.73 -1.38 3.78
C PRO A 87 -0.24 -1.66 3.51
N SER A 88 0.43 -0.78 2.76
CA SER A 88 1.87 -0.87 2.48
C SER A 88 2.46 0.53 2.29
N ARG A 89 3.66 0.72 2.83
CA ARG A 89 4.48 1.94 2.64
C ARG A 89 4.81 2.21 1.18
N THR A 90 4.91 1.15 0.37
CA THR A 90 5.20 1.27 -1.06
C THR A 90 4.12 2.03 -1.84
N ILE A 91 2.89 2.09 -1.32
CA ILE A 91 1.80 2.82 -1.98
C ILE A 91 2.12 4.31 -2.07
N LEU A 92 2.50 4.93 -0.94
CA LEU A 92 2.83 6.36 -0.89
C LEU A 92 4.11 6.66 -1.67
N LEU A 93 5.12 5.77 -1.59
CA LEU A 93 6.34 5.85 -2.41
C LEU A 93 6.03 5.92 -3.90
N ASN A 94 5.14 5.06 -4.38
CA ASN A 94 4.74 5.03 -5.79
C ASN A 94 3.99 6.31 -6.20
N TRP A 95 3.15 6.87 -5.33
CA TRP A 95 2.46 8.14 -5.60
C TRP A 95 3.43 9.31 -5.67
N LEU A 96 4.38 9.40 -4.73
CA LEU A 96 5.42 10.43 -4.75
C LEU A 96 6.29 10.34 -6.01
N ALA A 97 6.67 9.13 -6.41
CA ALA A 97 7.44 8.92 -7.64
C ALA A 97 6.66 9.36 -8.89
N GLN A 98 5.36 9.03 -8.97
CA GLN A 98 4.50 9.45 -10.06
C GLN A 98 4.26 10.96 -10.08
N TYR A 99 4.05 11.56 -8.91
CA TYR A 99 3.85 12.99 -8.76
C TYR A 99 5.06 13.78 -9.26
N LYS A 100 6.27 13.36 -8.87
CA LYS A 100 7.52 13.94 -9.39
C LYS A 100 7.68 13.74 -10.90
N LYS A 101 7.35 12.55 -11.41
CA LYS A 101 7.43 12.26 -12.85
C LYS A 101 6.46 13.09 -13.70
N ASN A 102 5.30 13.46 -13.16
CA ASN A 102 4.26 14.20 -13.86
C ASN A 102 4.36 15.73 -13.67
N GLY A 103 5.47 16.24 -13.12
CA GLY A 103 5.62 17.68 -12.89
C GLY A 103 4.69 18.22 -11.79
N TYR A 104 4.54 17.47 -10.68
CA TYR A 104 3.74 17.88 -9.52
C TYR A 104 2.24 17.99 -9.78
N THR A 105 1.72 17.17 -10.71
CA THR A 105 0.28 17.06 -10.99
C THR A 105 -0.24 15.64 -10.71
N ILE A 106 -1.34 15.51 -9.98
CA ILE A 106 -2.04 14.24 -9.80
C ILE A 106 -2.95 14.00 -11.01
N LEU A 107 -2.53 13.11 -11.89
CA LEU A 107 -3.34 12.66 -13.00
C LEU A 107 -4.26 11.53 -12.53
N GLU A 108 -5.58 11.75 -12.54
CA GLU A 108 -6.54 10.65 -12.56
C GLU A 108 -6.43 9.94 -13.91
N LYS A 109 -5.76 8.78 -13.91
CA LYS A 109 -5.84 7.90 -15.07
C LYS A 109 -7.26 7.38 -15.17
N ILE A 110 -7.96 7.75 -16.24
CA ILE A 110 -9.23 7.14 -16.63
C ILE A 110 -9.00 5.62 -16.67
N ARG A 111 -9.71 4.90 -15.81
CA ARG A 111 -9.51 3.47 -15.60
C ARG A 111 -10.08 2.72 -16.80
N GLY A 112 -9.23 2.33 -17.74
CA GLY A 112 -9.64 1.61 -18.95
C GLY A 112 -8.48 0.95 -19.66
N ARG A 113 -8.79 -0.12 -20.41
CA ARG A 113 -7.85 -0.68 -21.39
C ARG A 113 -7.58 0.40 -22.44
N VAL A 114 -6.32 0.71 -22.71
CA VAL A 114 -5.95 1.58 -23.84
C VAL A 114 -6.72 1.07 -25.08
N PRO A 115 -7.48 1.91 -25.80
CA PRO A 115 -8.23 1.46 -26.96
C PRO A 115 -7.29 0.66 -27.87
N LYS A 116 -7.65 -0.58 -28.17
CA LYS A 116 -6.89 -1.41 -29.10
C LYS A 116 -6.99 -0.69 -30.44
N MET A 117 -5.92 0.02 -30.83
CA MET A 117 -5.85 0.81 -32.07
C MET A 117 -6.53 0.02 -33.19
N GLY A 118 -7.61 0.59 -33.72
CA GLY A 118 -8.62 -0.13 -34.47
C GLY A 118 -8.06 -0.85 -35.68
N ARG A 119 -8.36 -2.15 -35.79
CA ARG A 119 -8.35 -2.83 -37.09
C ARG A 119 -9.43 -2.15 -37.93
N LYS A 120 -9.03 -1.45 -39.01
CA LYS A 120 -9.98 -0.82 -39.96
C LYS A 120 -11.07 -1.84 -40.33
N ARG A 121 -12.32 -1.46 -40.14
CA ARG A 121 -13.49 -2.26 -40.54
C ARG A 121 -13.44 -2.39 -42.07
N LYS A 122 -13.40 -3.63 -42.60
CA LYS A 122 -13.48 -3.85 -44.06
C LYS A 122 -14.90 -3.49 -44.51
N LYS A 123 -15.02 -2.61 -45.50
CA LYS A 123 -16.30 -2.30 -46.16
C LYS A 123 -16.79 -3.57 -46.87
N THR A 124 -18.00 -4.00 -46.56
CA THR A 124 -18.76 -4.95 -47.38
C THR A 124 -19.75 -4.11 -48.19
N TRP A 125 -19.69 -4.25 -49.51
CA TRP A 125 -20.68 -3.73 -50.46
C TRP A 125 -21.98 -4.52 -50.35
#